data_AF-A0AAD8E0I7-F1
#
_entry.id   AF-A0AAD8E0I7-F1
#
_cell.length_a   1.000
_cell.length_b   1.000
_cell.length_c   1.000
_cell.angle_alpha   90.00
_cell.angle_beta   90.00
_cell.angle_gamma   90.00
#
_symmetry.space_group_name_H-M   'P 1'
#
loop_
_entity.id
_entity.type
_entity.pdbx_description
1 polymer ?
#
loop_
_entity_poly.entity_id
_entity_poly.type
_entity_poly.pdbx_seq_one_letter_code
_entity_poly.pdbx_strand_id
1 'polypeptide(L)'
;MQSCKPYFIKYKMLTITSIYIMEVSKFVRKHALLFPVAKNQRPLQRSLRVKNKLALPSSKLAMFQSGPLVMCIKIYNKLPNEIKDIEFENKFVNALKLYLIQKCYYSLNEFLTN
;
A
#
# COMPACT_ATOMS: atom_id res chain seq x y z
N MET A 1 -24.78 -15.07 11.17
CA MET A 1 -23.81 -14.18 11.84
C MET A 1 -23.85 -12.82 11.15
N GLN A 2 -24.09 -11.74 11.89
CA GLN A 2 -23.96 -10.38 11.34
C GLN A 2 -22.48 -10.01 11.23
N SER A 3 -22.09 -9.36 10.13
CA SER A 3 -20.71 -8.91 9.94
C SER A 3 -20.36 -7.80 10.93
N CYS A 4 -19.14 -7.79 11.49
CA CYS A 4 -18.68 -6.72 12.35
C CYS A 4 -18.26 -5.45 11.57
N LYS A 5 -18.16 -5.50 10.24
CA LYS A 5 -17.74 -4.36 9.39
C LYS A 5 -18.43 -3.04 9.70
N PRO A 6 -19.78 -2.97 9.80
CA PRO A 6 -20.48 -1.72 10.12
C PRO A 6 -20.01 -1.12 11.44
N TYR A 7 -19.64 -1.92 12.43
CA TYR A 7 -19.16 -1.43 13.72
C TYR A 7 -17.73 -0.88 13.60
N PHE A 8 -16.83 -1.54 12.87
CA PHE A 8 -15.48 -1.00 12.62
C PHE A 8 -15.55 0.36 11.92
N ILE A 9 -16.42 0.51 10.93
CA ILE A 9 -16.64 1.79 10.23
C ILE A 9 -17.23 2.83 11.20
N LYS A 10 -18.30 2.48 11.93
CA LYS A 10 -18.99 3.36 12.87
C LYS A 10 -18.06 3.90 13.96
N TYR A 11 -17.20 3.04 14.52
CA TYR A 11 -16.26 3.41 15.58
C TYR A 11 -14.90 3.87 15.05
N LYS A 12 -14.73 4.03 13.73
CA LYS A 12 -13.47 4.45 13.08
C LYS A 12 -12.28 3.55 13.48
N MET A 13 -12.53 2.27 13.64
CA MET A 13 -11.54 1.25 14.00
C MET A 13 -11.00 0.57 12.74
N LEU A 14 -9.71 0.27 12.75
CA LEU A 14 -9.08 -0.57 11.74
C LEU A 14 -9.17 -2.04 12.15
N THR A 15 -9.35 -2.92 11.17
CA THR A 15 -9.13 -4.35 11.34
C THR A 15 -7.64 -4.65 11.45
N ILE A 16 -7.27 -5.84 11.94
CA ILE A 16 -5.87 -6.29 12.00
C ILE A 16 -5.23 -6.22 10.61
N THR A 17 -5.95 -6.65 9.57
CA THR A 17 -5.51 -6.60 8.17
C THR A 17 -5.25 -5.16 7.72
N SER A 18 -6.16 -4.24 8.01
CA SER A 18 -5.99 -2.83 7.66
C SER A 18 -4.83 -2.18 8.43
N ILE A 19 -4.60 -2.57 9.70
CA ILE A 19 -3.42 -2.12 10.45
C ILE A 19 -2.14 -2.61 9.76
N TYR A 20 -2.09 -3.88 9.38
CA TYR A 20 -0.95 -4.44 8.65
C TYR A 20 -0.68 -3.70 7.33
N ILE A 21 -1.72 -3.47 6.51
CA ILE A 21 -1.59 -2.70 5.26
C ILE A 21 -1.04 -1.30 5.52
N MET A 22 -1.52 -0.62 6.57
CA MET A 22 -1.07 0.72 6.94
C MET A 22 0.40 0.74 7.35
N GLU A 23 0.83 -0.18 8.21
CA GLU A 23 2.22 -0.26 8.68
C GLU A 23 3.19 -0.67 7.56
N VAL A 24 2.79 -1.60 6.68
CA VAL A 24 3.55 -1.92 5.47
C VAL A 24 3.71 -0.70 4.57
N SER A 25 2.64 0.08 4.37
CA SER A 25 2.69 1.26 3.51
C SER A 25 3.60 2.36 4.06
N LYS A 26 3.60 2.55 5.39
CA LYS A 26 4.56 3.42 6.09
C LYS A 26 6.00 2.90 5.95
N PHE A 27 6.19 1.60 6.14
CA PHE A 27 7.50 0.96 5.99
C PHE A 27 8.10 1.21 4.61
N VAL A 28 7.29 1.06 3.56
CA VAL A 28 7.71 1.34 2.18
C VAL A 28 8.13 2.79 1.99
N ARG A 29 7.38 3.77 2.50
CA ARG A 29 7.74 5.20 2.41
C ARG A 29 9.03 5.52 3.18
N LYS A 30 9.14 5.03 4.41
CA LYS A 30 10.30 5.26 5.27
C LYS A 30 11.58 4.64 4.71
N HIS A 31 11.46 3.50 4.04
CA HIS A 31 12.58 2.75 3.48
C HIS A 31 12.54 2.68 1.96
N ALA A 32 12.14 3.77 1.30
CA ALA A 32 11.98 3.82 -0.16
C ALA A 32 13.23 3.35 -0.93
N LEU A 33 14.43 3.57 -0.38
CA LEU A 33 15.71 3.13 -0.96
C LEU A 33 15.86 1.60 -1.07
N LEU A 34 15.14 0.82 -0.25
CA LEU A 34 15.17 -0.65 -0.32
C LEU A 34 14.38 -1.20 -1.52
N PHE A 35 13.53 -0.38 -2.14
CA PHE A 35 12.62 -0.82 -3.19
C PHE A 35 13.09 -0.32 -4.55
N PRO A 36 13.35 -1.21 -5.52
CA PRO A 36 13.75 -0.79 -6.85
C PRO A 36 12.60 -0.05 -7.54
N VAL A 37 12.88 1.13 -8.07
CA VAL A 37 11.97 1.86 -8.97
C VAL A 37 12.13 1.29 -10.37
N ALA A 38 11.04 1.15 -11.14
CA ALA A 38 11.09 0.62 -12.50
C ALA A 38 12.05 1.47 -13.38
N LYS A 39 13.19 0.87 -13.76
CA LYS A 39 14.38 1.52 -14.34
C LYS A 39 14.22 2.17 -15.74
N ASN A 40 13.02 2.34 -16.27
CA ASN A 40 12.82 2.92 -17.60
C ASN A 40 12.51 4.43 -17.61
N GLN A 41 12.68 5.16 -16.50
CA GLN A 41 12.34 6.59 -16.47
C GLN A 41 13.48 7.43 -15.92
N ARG A 42 14.13 8.16 -16.83
CA ARG A 42 15.19 9.14 -16.59
C ARG A 42 14.79 10.11 -15.47
N PRO A 43 15.74 10.65 -14.69
CA PRO A 43 15.46 11.67 -13.70
C PRO A 43 15.27 13.01 -14.42
N LEU A 44 14.09 13.22 -15.01
CA LEU A 44 13.70 14.54 -15.52
C LEU A 44 12.45 14.97 -14.78
N GLN A 45 12.52 16.22 -14.32
CA GLN A 45 11.47 16.96 -13.63
C GLN A 45 10.10 16.70 -14.27
N ARG A 46 9.08 16.60 -13.41
CA ARG A 46 7.67 16.86 -13.75
C ARG A 46 6.99 15.79 -14.64
N SER A 47 6.71 14.61 -14.06
CA SER A 47 5.56 13.76 -14.45
C SER A 47 5.27 12.69 -13.38
N LEU A 48 4.24 12.93 -12.56
CA LEU A 48 3.85 12.12 -11.40
C LEU A 48 3.03 10.86 -11.74
N ARG A 49 2.61 10.68 -13.00
CA ARG A 49 1.66 9.61 -13.36
C ARG A 49 2.25 8.20 -13.47
N VAL A 50 3.58 8.05 -13.52
CA VAL A 50 4.23 6.72 -13.70
C VAL A 50 5.24 6.39 -12.58
N LYS A 51 5.49 7.32 -11.65
CA LYS A 51 6.44 7.15 -10.53
C LYS A 51 5.94 6.26 -9.38
N ASN A 52 4.64 6.01 -9.28
CA ASN A 52 4.04 5.40 -8.08
C ASN A 52 3.92 3.87 -8.11
N LYS A 53 4.65 3.21 -9.00
CA LYS A 53 4.74 1.75 -9.05
C LYS A 53 6.17 1.32 -8.77
N LEU A 54 6.37 0.71 -7.61
CA LEU A 54 7.59 0.02 -7.27
C LEU A 54 7.75 -1.21 -8.18
N ALA A 55 8.96 -1.44 -8.67
CA ALA A 55 9.24 -2.58 -9.52
C ALA A 55 9.23 -3.86 -8.69
N LEU A 56 8.49 -4.86 -9.16
CA LEU A 56 8.66 -6.21 -8.64
C LEU A 56 10.03 -6.74 -9.06
N PRO A 57 10.78 -7.41 -8.16
CA PRO A 57 12.01 -8.07 -8.54
C PRO A 57 11.73 -9.10 -9.66
N SER A 58 12.50 -9.02 -10.75
CA SER A 58 12.31 -9.84 -11.98
C SER A 58 12.76 -11.29 -11.82
N SER A 59 13.03 -11.77 -10.61
CA SER A 59 13.53 -13.12 -10.39
C SER A 59 12.44 -14.16 -10.68
N LYS A 60 12.76 -15.13 -11.56
CA LYS A 60 11.89 -16.26 -11.90
C LYS A 60 11.70 -17.27 -10.76
N LEU A 61 12.43 -17.11 -9.65
CA LEU A 61 12.36 -17.98 -8.48
C LEU A 61 11.13 -17.62 -7.62
N ALA A 62 10.22 -18.58 -7.45
CA ALA A 62 8.99 -18.43 -6.65
C ALA A 62 9.28 -17.94 -5.21
N MET A 63 10.39 -18.37 -4.62
CA MET A 63 10.84 -17.95 -3.28
C MET A 63 11.02 -16.44 -3.13
N PHE A 64 11.47 -15.76 -4.19
CA PHE A 64 11.62 -14.32 -4.21
C PHE A 64 10.30 -13.61 -4.55
N GLN A 65 9.38 -14.28 -5.25
CA GLN A 65 8.05 -13.74 -5.60
C GLN A 65 7.05 -13.76 -4.43
N SER A 66 7.29 -14.59 -3.41
CA SER A 66 6.50 -14.67 -2.18
C SER A 66 7.16 -14.00 -0.98
N GLY A 67 8.31 -13.34 -1.16
CA GLY A 67 9.04 -12.70 -0.07
C GLY A 67 8.30 -11.51 0.56
N PRO A 68 8.59 -11.15 1.83
CA PRO A 68 7.96 -10.03 2.52
C PRO A 68 8.07 -8.71 1.76
N LEU A 69 9.21 -8.44 1.13
CA LEU A 69 9.44 -7.23 0.32
C LEU A 69 8.54 -7.17 -0.92
N VAL A 70 8.25 -8.32 -1.54
CA VAL A 70 7.31 -8.38 -2.67
C VAL A 70 5.89 -8.09 -2.21
N MET A 71 5.51 -8.58 -1.03
CA MET A 71 4.22 -8.23 -0.45
C MET A 71 4.13 -6.73 -0.15
N CYS A 72 5.20 -6.12 0.39
CA CYS A 72 5.28 -4.67 0.57
C CYS A 72 5.05 -3.90 -0.74
N ILE A 73 5.72 -4.31 -1.82
CA ILE A 73 5.56 -3.71 -3.16
C ILE A 73 4.12 -3.85 -3.65
N LYS A 74 3.54 -5.05 -3.58
CA LYS A 74 2.16 -5.32 -4.01
C LYS A 74 1.17 -4.45 -3.24
N ILE A 75 1.32 -4.38 -1.92
CA ILE A 75 0.44 -3.61 -1.06
C ILE A 75 0.51 -2.12 -1.41
N TYR A 76 1.73 -1.57 -1.46
CA TYR A 76 1.92 -0.16 -1.75
C TYR A 76 1.44 0.22 -3.15
N ASN A 77 1.73 -0.60 -4.17
CA ASN A 77 1.32 -0.33 -5.54
C ASN A 77 -0.21 -0.33 -5.73
N LYS A 78 -0.92 -1.14 -4.94
CA LYS A 78 -2.39 -1.24 -4.96
C LYS A 78 -3.08 -0.03 -4.33
N LEU A 79 -2.36 0.79 -3.56
CA LEU A 79 -2.93 2.02 -3.00
C LEU A 79 -3.37 2.99 -4.11
N PRO A 80 -4.47 3.73 -3.90
CA PRO A 80 -4.90 4.81 -4.78
C PRO A 80 -3.77 5.86 -4.96
N ASN A 81 -3.64 6.40 -6.17
CA ASN A 81 -2.59 7.39 -6.47
C ASN A 81 -2.81 8.67 -5.66
N GLU A 82 -4.06 9.05 -5.43
CA GLU A 82 -4.48 10.21 -4.64
C GLU A 82 -3.92 10.17 -3.22
N ILE A 83 -3.75 8.96 -2.66
CA ILE A 83 -3.15 8.76 -1.35
C ILE A 83 -1.62 8.74 -1.47
N LYS A 84 -1.06 8.04 -2.46
CA LYS A 84 0.40 7.93 -2.64
C LYS A 84 1.08 9.27 -2.94
N ASP A 85 0.41 10.14 -3.70
CA ASP A 85 0.92 11.46 -4.10
C ASP A 85 0.95 12.48 -2.96
N ILE A 86 0.42 12.14 -1.78
CA ILE A 86 0.48 13.00 -0.60
C ILE A 86 1.93 13.07 -0.11
N GLU A 87 2.53 14.25 -0.25
CA GLU A 87 3.91 14.50 0.15
C GLU A 87 4.13 14.35 1.67
N PHE A 88 3.31 15.02 2.47
CA PHE A 88 3.46 15.04 3.93
C PHE A 88 3.03 13.71 4.57
N GLU A 89 3.95 13.09 5.33
CA GLU A 89 3.73 11.79 5.98
C GLU A 89 2.47 11.75 6.87
N ASN A 90 2.27 12.78 7.69
CA ASN A 90 1.10 12.85 8.58
C ASN A 90 -0.22 12.88 7.80
N LYS A 91 -0.24 13.58 6.65
CA LYS A 91 -1.41 13.66 5.78
C LYS A 91 -1.63 12.33 5.04
N PHE A 92 -0.54 11.68 4.61
CA PHE A 92 -0.57 10.35 3.99
C PHE A 92 -1.17 9.31 4.95
N VAL A 93 -0.65 9.23 6.16
CA VAL A 93 -1.11 8.28 7.18
C VAL A 93 -2.58 8.51 7.52
N ASN A 94 -3.00 9.77 7.65
CA ASN A 94 -4.39 10.10 7.93
C ASN A 94 -5.32 9.71 6.77
N ALA A 95 -4.97 10.05 5.53
CA ALA A 95 -5.74 9.70 4.35
C ALA A 95 -5.84 8.17 4.15
N LEU A 96 -4.73 7.47 4.32
CA LEU A 96 -4.67 6.01 4.26
C LEU A 96 -5.53 5.37 5.35
N LYS A 97 -5.46 5.87 6.58
CA LYS A 97 -6.29 5.38 7.69
C LYS A 97 -7.78 5.52 7.37
N LEU A 98 -8.21 6.69 6.88
CA LEU A 98 -9.61 6.92 6.51
C LEU A 98 -10.07 5.98 5.39
N TYR A 99 -9.23 5.82 4.35
CA TYR A 99 -9.49 4.88 3.26
C TYR A 99 -9.67 3.44 3.75
N LEU A 100 -8.79 2.96 4.64
CA LEU A 100 -8.82 1.60 5.16
C LEU A 100 -9.96 1.36 6.14
N ILE A 101 -10.38 2.36 6.91
CA ILE A 101 -11.58 2.30 7.75
C ILE A 101 -12.82 2.13 6.86
N GLN A 102 -12.97 2.98 5.84
CA GLN A 102 -14.14 2.96 4.97
C GLN A 102 -14.28 1.64 4.21
N LYS A 103 -13.17 1.06 3.76
CA LYS A 103 -13.17 -0.21 3.04
C LYS A 103 -13.28 -1.43 3.96
N CYS A 104 -12.76 -1.35 5.18
CA CYS A 104 -12.86 -2.38 6.21
C CYS A 104 -12.47 -3.80 5.71
N TYR A 105 -11.23 -3.93 5.24
CA TYR A 105 -10.70 -5.21 4.72
C TYR A 105 -10.49 -6.23 5.85
N TYR A 106 -10.96 -7.47 5.69
CA TYR A 106 -10.70 -8.56 6.65
C TYR A 106 -9.62 -9.53 6.21
N SER A 107 -9.20 -9.46 4.95
CA SER A 107 -8.09 -10.26 4.44
C SER A 107 -7.25 -9.46 3.46
N LEU A 108 -5.98 -9.84 3.32
CA LEU A 108 -5.10 -9.21 2.33
C LEU A 108 -5.58 -9.49 0.91
N ASN A 109 -6.17 -10.66 0.67
CA ASN A 109 -6.74 -11.01 -0.63
C ASN A 109 -7.83 -10.02 -1.01
N GLU A 110 -8.76 -9.70 -0.09
CA GLU A 110 -9.83 -8.72 -0.32
C GLU A 110 -9.30 -7.35 -0.74
N PHE A 111 -8.18 -6.91 -0.16
CA PHE A 111 -7.51 -5.67 -0.52
C PHE A 111 -6.78 -5.75 -1.87
N LEU A 112 -6.16 -6.88 -2.18
CA LEU A 112 -5.40 -7.04 -3.42
C LEU A 112 -6.30 -7.26 -4.64
N THR A 113 -7.48 -7.86 -4.48
CA THR A 113 -8.42 -8.16 -5.57
C THR A 113 -9.39 -7.01 -5.90
N ASN A 114 -9.77 -6.18 -4.92
CA ASN A 114 -10.57 -4.96 -5.15
C ASN A 114 -9.69 -3.82 -5.63
#